data_AF-A0A8S4PTS1-F1
#
_entry.id   AF-A0A8S4PTS1-F1
#
_cell.length_a   1.000
_cell.length_b   1.000
_cell.length_c   1.000
_cell.angle_alpha   90.00
_cell.angle_beta   90.00
_cell.angle_gamma   90.00
#
_symmetry.space_group_name_H-M   'P 1'
#
loop_
_entity.id
_entity.type
_entity.pdbx_description
1 polymer ?
#
loop_
_entity_poly.entity_id
_entity_poly.type
_entity_poly.pdbx_seq_one_letter_code
_entity_poly.pdbx_strand_id
1 'polypeptide(L)'
;MHIYGVLVLLAVVGLGVVLGYSSGIPLPACQKMFPKGHHHASQNTTAPFEVHISRDKFAAGSVITVTVRNTSDKYFQGLFVQARQASGDMNELLGSFTVPKGQNL
;
A
#
# COMPACT_ATOMS: atom_id res chain seq x y z
N MET A 1 9.56 -43.75 -20.56
CA MET A 1 9.29 -43.33 -19.16
C MET A 1 10.31 -42.35 -18.58
N HIS A 2 11.58 -42.34 -18.99
CA HIS A 2 12.59 -41.45 -18.39
C HIS A 2 12.47 -39.97 -18.80
N ILE A 3 12.06 -39.67 -20.05
CA ILE A 3 12.00 -38.29 -20.56
C ILE A 3 10.90 -37.45 -19.89
N TYR A 4 9.76 -38.07 -19.58
CA TYR A 4 8.66 -37.43 -18.86
C TYR A 4 9.05 -37.13 -17.40
N GLY A 5 9.84 -38.01 -16.77
CA GLY A 5 10.38 -37.78 -15.43
C GLY A 5 11.29 -36.55 -15.37
N VAL A 6 12.16 -36.39 -16.38
CA VAL A 6 13.06 -35.22 -16.48
C VAL A 6 12.27 -33.93 -16.71
N LEU A 7 11.24 -33.95 -17.57
CA LEU A 7 10.40 -32.79 -17.85
C LEU A 7 9.58 -32.35 -16.62
N VAL A 8 9.03 -33.30 -15.86
CA VAL A 8 8.32 -33.00 -14.60
C VAL A 8 9.27 -32.41 -13.57
N LEU A 9 10.48 -32.94 -13.43
CA LEU A 9 11.48 -32.42 -12.50
C LEU A 9 11.87 -30.97 -12.85
N LEU A 10 12.09 -30.67 -14.14
CA LEU A 10 12.39 -29.32 -14.62
C LEU A 10 11.24 -28.34 -14.37
N ALA A 11 9.99 -28.78 -14.55
CA ALA A 11 8.82 -27.96 -14.26
C ALA A 11 8.70 -27.62 -12.77
N VAL A 12 8.96 -28.58 -11.88
CA VAL A 12 8.91 -28.37 -10.42
C VAL A 12 10.05 -27.47 -9.94
N VAL A 13 11.25 -27.59 -10.51
CA VAL A 13 12.40 -26.72 -10.18
C VAL A 13 12.21 -25.31 -10.75
N GLY A 14 11.53 -25.17 -11.89
CA GLY A 14 11.20 -23.88 -12.51
C GLY A 14 10.10 -23.10 -11.79
N LEU A 15 9.29 -23.76 -10.97
CA LEU A 15 8.35 -23.11 -10.05
C LEU A 15 9.16 -22.51 -8.90
N GLY A 16 9.58 -21.25 -9.08
CA GLY A 16 10.31 -20.50 -8.05
C GLY A 16 9.62 -20.61 -6.70
N VAL A 17 10.40 -20.94 -5.66
CA VAL A 17 9.90 -21.01 -4.29
C VAL A 17 9.45 -19.62 -3.88
N VAL A 18 8.14 -19.42 -3.74
CA VAL A 18 7.60 -18.19 -3.18
C VAL A 18 7.87 -18.22 -1.68
N LEU A 19 8.93 -17.55 -1.25
CA LEU A 19 9.25 -17.41 0.16
C LEU A 19 8.25 -16.43 0.78
N GLY A 20 7.24 -16.98 1.47
CA GLY A 20 6.42 -16.20 2.39
C GLY A 20 7.22 -15.78 3.61
N TYR A 21 6.81 -14.70 4.26
CA TYR A 21 7.35 -14.34 5.57
C TYR A 21 7.09 -15.50 6.55
N SER A 22 8.11 -15.92 7.31
CA SER A 22 8.05 -17.11 8.18
C SER A 22 7.06 -16.96 9.34
N SER A 23 6.61 -15.75 9.60
CA SER A 23 5.55 -15.42 10.54
C SER A 23 4.41 -14.70 9.81
N GLY A 24 3.17 -14.97 10.22
CA GLY A 24 2.03 -14.13 9.85
C GLY A 24 2.25 -12.68 10.27
N ILE A 25 1.43 -11.75 9.76
CA ILE A 25 1.62 -10.32 10.03
C ILE A 25 1.74 -10.08 11.54
N PRO A 26 2.87 -9.52 12.02
CA PRO A 26 3.02 -9.22 13.43
C PRO A 26 2.02 -8.10 13.80
N LEU A 27 1.34 -8.22 14.94
CA LEU A 27 0.34 -7.25 15.41
C LEU A 27 0.79 -5.77 15.28
N PRO A 28 2.06 -5.43 15.59
CA PRO A 28 2.58 -4.07 15.41
C PRO A 28 2.58 -3.58 13.95
N ALA A 29 2.68 -4.47 12.95
CA ALA A 29 2.56 -4.09 11.55
C ALA A 29 1.13 -3.67 11.20
N CYS A 30 0.11 -4.35 11.75
CA CYS A 30 -1.29 -3.93 11.61
C CYS A 30 -1.56 -2.57 12.26
N GLN A 31 -0.98 -2.32 13.44
CA GLN A 31 -1.22 -1.08 14.18
C GLN A 31 -0.47 0.09 13.56
N LYS A 32 0.84 -0.04 13.40
CA LYS A 32 1.68 1.07 12.95
C LYS A 32 1.55 1.33 11.47
N MET A 33 1.21 0.31 10.67
CA MET A 33 1.13 0.35 9.20
C MET A 33 2.28 1.15 8.54
N PHE A 34 3.47 1.08 9.15
CA PHE A 34 4.66 1.78 8.69
C PHE A 34 5.44 0.82 7.80
N PRO A 35 5.75 1.19 6.55
CA PRO A 35 6.44 0.32 5.63
C PRO A 35 7.82 -0.07 6.20
N LYS A 36 8.09 -1.38 6.25
CA LYS A 36 9.38 -1.96 6.69
C LYS A 36 9.87 -2.95 5.65
N GLY A 37 11.18 -3.14 5.56
CA GLY A 37 11.77 -4.13 4.64
C GLY A 37 11.77 -3.72 3.16
N HIS A 38 11.45 -2.46 2.84
CA HIS A 38 11.55 -1.93 1.47
C HIS A 38 12.98 -1.57 1.05
N HIS A 39 13.97 -1.76 1.93
CA HIS A 39 15.41 -1.48 1.70
C HIS A 39 15.74 -0.08 1.13
N HIS A 40 14.83 0.87 1.28
CA HIS A 40 14.99 2.26 0.87
C HIS A 40 14.70 3.18 2.07
N ALA A 41 15.46 4.27 2.16
CA ALA A 41 15.22 5.31 3.16
C ALA A 41 13.94 6.09 2.83
N SER A 42 13.38 6.76 3.84
CA SER A 42 12.33 7.75 3.62
C SER A 42 12.80 8.80 2.62
N GLN A 43 11.90 9.19 1.71
CA GLN A 43 12.15 10.32 0.83
C GLN A 43 12.39 11.59 1.68
N ASN A 44 13.41 12.36 1.31
CA ASN A 44 13.79 13.63 1.96
C ASN A 44 13.85 14.81 0.96
N THR A 45 13.50 14.56 -0.30
CA THR A 45 13.35 15.56 -1.37
C THR A 45 11.87 15.86 -1.62
N THR A 46 11.58 16.88 -2.42
CA THR A 46 10.21 17.18 -2.85
C THR A 46 9.54 15.96 -3.48
N ALA A 47 8.37 15.60 -2.97
CA ALA A 47 7.57 14.49 -3.49
C ALA A 47 7.09 14.77 -4.93
N PRO A 48 7.17 13.79 -5.86
CA PRO A 48 6.62 13.93 -7.22
C PRO A 48 5.08 13.78 -7.27
N PHE A 49 4.44 13.70 -6.10
CA PHE A 49 2.99 13.58 -5.94
C PHE A 49 2.52 14.49 -4.82
N GLU A 50 1.32 15.03 -4.96
CA GLU A 50 0.65 15.83 -3.93
C GLU A 50 -0.67 15.18 -3.49
N VAL A 51 -1.01 15.36 -2.21
CA VAL A 51 -2.32 14.97 -1.66
C VAL A 51 -3.18 16.22 -1.56
N HIS A 52 -4.30 16.22 -2.28
CA HIS A 52 -5.28 17.29 -2.24
C HIS A 52 -6.57 16.79 -1.57
N ILE A 53 -7.13 17.61 -0.68
CA ILE A 53 -8.40 17.34 0.01
C ILE A 53 -9.43 18.38 -0.39
N SER A 54 -10.69 17.96 -0.57
CA SER A 54 -11.76 18.89 -0.98
C SER A 54 -12.14 19.92 0.10
N ARG A 55 -11.77 19.68 1.37
CA ARG A 55 -12.05 20.54 2.53
C ARG A 55 -11.12 20.20 3.70
N ASP A 56 -10.78 21.21 4.49
CA ASP A 56 -9.87 21.13 5.65
C ASP A 56 -10.61 21.08 7.00
N LYS A 57 -11.91 21.38 7.02
CA LYS A 57 -12.79 21.26 8.19
C LYS A 57 -13.87 20.23 7.93
N PHE A 58 -14.13 19.35 8.88
CA PHE A 58 -15.13 18.30 8.75
C PHE A 58 -15.83 18.02 10.08
N ALA A 59 -16.99 17.40 10.00
CA ALA A 59 -17.74 16.86 11.12
C ALA A 59 -18.04 15.38 10.88
N ALA A 60 -18.50 14.67 11.90
CA ALA A 60 -18.94 13.29 11.75
C ALA A 60 -19.94 13.14 10.59
N GLY A 61 -19.70 12.14 9.72
CA GLY A 61 -20.52 11.91 8.52
C GLY A 61 -20.16 12.77 7.30
N SER A 62 -19.21 13.70 7.41
CA SER A 62 -18.73 14.44 6.23
C SER A 62 -18.01 13.52 5.25
N VAL A 63 -18.28 13.70 3.95
CA VAL A 63 -17.51 13.05 2.88
C VAL A 63 -16.41 14.00 2.43
N ILE A 64 -15.17 13.52 2.48
CA ILE A 64 -13.99 14.26 2.02
C ILE A 64 -13.43 13.53 0.81
N THR A 65 -13.28 14.24 -0.31
CA THR A 65 -12.62 13.68 -1.49
C THR A 65 -11.12 13.89 -1.34
N VAL A 66 -10.38 12.79 -1.36
CA VAL A 66 -8.91 12.79 -1.35
C VAL A 66 -8.45 12.48 -2.77
N THR A 67 -7.57 13.32 -3.33
CA THR A 67 -6.98 13.10 -4.65
C THR A 67 -5.46 13.09 -4.52
N VAL A 68 -4.82 12.04 -5.03
CA VAL A 68 -3.37 12.02 -5.22
C VAL A 68 -3.10 12.43 -6.65
N ARG A 69 -2.29 13.49 -6.84
CA ARG A 69 -2.00 14.06 -8.16
C ARG A 69 -0.50 14.06 -8.42
N ASN A 70 -0.12 13.89 -9.67
CA ASN A 70 1.27 13.95 -10.08
C ASN A 70 1.68 15.41 -10.21
N THR A 71 2.83 15.77 -9.64
CA THR A 71 3.45 17.09 -9.82
C THR A 71 4.60 17.05 -10.83
N SER A 72 4.87 15.88 -11.40
CA SER A 72 5.91 15.62 -12.40
C SER A 72 5.45 14.59 -13.45
N ASP A 73 6.38 14.18 -14.31
CA ASP A 73 6.21 13.11 -15.30
C ASP A 73 6.27 11.69 -14.71
N LYS A 74 6.39 11.57 -13.38
CA LYS A 74 6.41 10.28 -12.68
C LYS A 74 5.01 9.76 -12.40
N TYR A 75 4.88 8.45 -12.37
CA TYR A 75 3.64 7.74 -12.06
C TYR A 75 3.89 6.75 -10.91
N PHE A 76 2.89 6.56 -10.04
CA PHE A 76 2.90 5.49 -9.04
C PHE A 76 2.24 4.23 -9.62
N GLN A 77 2.68 3.06 -9.16
CA GLN A 77 2.07 1.77 -9.52
C GLN A 77 0.99 1.34 -8.54
N GLY A 78 0.98 1.92 -7.34
CA GLY A 78 0.04 1.62 -6.28
C GLY A 78 0.15 2.64 -5.17
N LEU A 79 -0.89 2.70 -4.36
CA LEU A 79 -1.01 3.63 -3.25
C LEU A 79 -1.52 2.89 -2.02
N PHE A 80 -1.04 3.34 -0.87
CA PHE A 80 -1.54 2.91 0.42
C PHE A 80 -1.89 4.16 1.22
N VAL A 81 -3.18 4.35 1.49
CA VAL A 81 -3.72 5.59 2.06
C VAL A 81 -4.31 5.30 3.43
N GLN A 82 -4.08 6.23 4.36
CA GLN A 82 -4.58 6.16 5.72
C GLN A 82 -5.06 7.54 6.18
N ALA A 83 -6.11 7.57 6.98
CA ALA A 83 -6.51 8.75 7.74
C ALA A 83 -6.16 8.49 9.21
N ARG A 84 -5.39 9.41 9.82
CA ARG A 84 -4.91 9.30 11.20
C ARG A 84 -5.16 10.60 11.95
N GLN A 85 -5.27 10.51 13.27
CA GLN A 85 -5.30 11.69 14.12
C GLN A 85 -3.96 12.43 14.04
N ALA A 86 -3.99 13.77 14.05
CA ALA A 86 -2.78 14.59 14.04
C ALA A 86 -2.04 14.56 15.40
N SER A 87 -2.74 14.21 16.48
CA SER A 87 -2.24 14.13 17.84
C SER A 87 -3.01 13.07 18.62
N GLY A 88 -2.43 12.50 19.68
CA GLY A 88 -3.06 11.44 20.47
C GLY A 88 -2.71 10.04 19.94
N ASP A 89 -3.67 9.12 19.92
CA ASP A 89 -3.45 7.78 19.36
C ASP A 89 -3.51 7.83 17.82
N MET A 90 -2.34 7.91 17.21
CA MET A 90 -2.16 7.94 15.75
C MET A 90 -2.44 6.59 15.07
N ASN A 91 -2.75 5.53 15.81
CA ASN A 91 -3.11 4.22 15.25
C ASN A 91 -4.62 3.97 15.26
N GLU A 92 -5.42 4.91 15.80
CA GLU A 92 -6.87 4.83 15.73
C GLU A 92 -7.35 5.03 14.28
N LEU A 93 -8.21 4.12 13.82
CA LEU A 93 -8.81 4.18 12.49
C LEU A 93 -9.83 5.33 12.42
N LEU A 94 -9.64 6.24 11.46
CA LEU A 94 -10.57 7.34 11.22
C LEU A 94 -11.39 7.13 9.94
N GLY A 95 -12.71 7.00 10.10
CA GLY A 95 -13.65 6.96 8.98
C GLY A 95 -13.50 5.73 8.09
N SER A 96 -13.92 5.86 6.83
CA SER A 96 -13.79 4.81 5.83
C SER A 96 -13.54 5.41 4.45
N PHE A 97 -12.76 4.71 3.63
CA PHE A 97 -12.52 5.09 2.25
C PHE A 97 -13.49 4.37 1.32
N THR A 98 -13.98 5.09 0.32
CA THR A 98 -14.69 4.53 -0.82
C THR A 98 -14.04 5.04 -2.10
N VAL A 99 -13.99 4.19 -3.13
CA VAL A 99 -13.47 4.58 -4.44
C VAL A 99 -14.60 5.22 -5.24
N PRO A 100 -14.44 6.44 -5.78
CA PRO A 100 -15.44 7.04 -6.64
C PRO A 100 -15.77 6.16 -7.84
N LYS A 101 -17.05 6.09 -8.22
CA LYS A 101 -17.48 5.32 -9.39
C LYS A 101 -16.72 5.76 -10.64
N GLY A 102 -16.24 4.80 -11.44
CA GLY A 102 -15.53 5.05 -12.69
C GLY A 102 -14.01 5.18 -12.55
N GLN A 103 -13.46 5.08 -11.33
CA GLN A 103 -12.02 4.91 -11.13
C GLN A 103 -11.70 3.45 -10.82
N ASN A 104 -11.00 2.77 -11.73
CA ASN A 104 -10.40 1.47 -11.46
C ASN A 104 -9.03 1.74 -10.84
N LEU A 105 -8.88 1.44 -9.56
CA LEU A 105 -7.59 1.36 -8.87
C LEU A 105 -7.01 -0.04 -9.03
#